data_AF-A0A1H1S1U8-F1
#
_entry.id   AF-A0A1H1S1U8-F1
#
_cell.length_a   1.000
_cell.length_b   1.000
_cell.length_c   1.000
_cell.angle_alpha   90.00
_cell.angle_beta   90.00
_cell.angle_gamma   90.00
#
_symmetry.space_group_name_H-M   'P 1'
#
loop_
_entity.id
_entity.type
_entity.pdbx_description
1 polymer ?
#
loop_
_entity_poly.entity_id
_entity_poly.type
_entity_poly.pdbx_seq_one_letter_code
_entity_poly.pdbx_strand_id
1 'polypeptide(L)'
;MNLSIAMTAEVAAELDHHLIREDGQEDVCIATYVWSTGAERTTALIRNVVLPRDGERFVHGNAEFTGAYVVRVATEARDRGEGIVLLHSHPGARGWQGLSSPDHNTESEYERVAQAITGMPLLGMTLATAEQEWSARVWYDRTAPTAAESVRVVGERLTVTWNDRARRRPMATAFQHRTVAAWGERRQASIARLKVLVIGVGSVGLDVVARLAATGIEHVGLMDIDVVEDLNLDRMIGATREDARLGRRKTEVAARIARQAATSDNFTVAVHDLSITTPPGLAAALDYDVIFSCVDRPWPRGVLNVVAYADLIPVIDGGIALDTLPSGEMRGGTWRAHALVPGRPCMVCNGQLRVNELSLDRAGLLDDPEYIRQSGINTGAGSPNVAALAASVSAGLLAQFVSLVASPGGLGVSAPLRYMLAPHQLEHLPIKSGAYCPYENATAHGDARQALADDKRAVRERT
;
A
#
# COMPACT_ATOMS: atom_id res chain seq x y z
N MET A 1 11.51 2.52 15.30
CA MET A 1 10.61 2.24 14.16
C MET A 1 9.18 2.54 14.59
N ASN A 2 8.40 3.19 13.73
CA ASN A 2 6.96 3.34 13.91
C ASN A 2 6.29 1.97 13.77
N LEU A 3 5.22 1.75 14.54
CA LEU A 3 4.47 0.51 14.50
C LEU A 3 3.11 0.76 13.83
N SER A 4 2.73 -0.09 12.87
CA SER A 4 1.38 -0.11 12.32
C SER A 4 0.85 -1.54 12.19
N ILE A 5 -0.45 -1.70 12.03
CA ILE A 5 -1.09 -2.98 11.74
C ILE A 5 -1.79 -2.91 10.39
N ALA A 6 -1.79 -4.01 9.63
CA ALA A 6 -2.63 -4.14 8.45
C ALA A 6 -3.29 -5.52 8.39
N MET A 7 -4.48 -5.59 7.80
CA MET A 7 -5.19 -6.84 7.52
C MET A 7 -6.00 -6.70 6.23
N THR A 8 -6.39 -7.82 5.63
CA THR A 8 -7.30 -7.79 4.48
C THR A 8 -8.73 -7.45 4.93
N ALA A 9 -9.55 -6.96 4.00
CA ALA A 9 -10.98 -6.77 4.26
C ALA A 9 -11.71 -8.08 4.57
N GLU A 10 -11.22 -9.23 4.07
CA GLU A 10 -11.75 -10.55 4.37
C GLU A 10 -11.50 -10.94 5.83
N VAL A 11 -10.26 -10.78 6.32
CA VAL A 11 -9.90 -11.02 7.71
C VAL A 11 -10.67 -10.08 8.64
N ALA A 12 -10.80 -8.80 8.29
CA ALA A 12 -11.59 -7.85 9.06
C ALA A 12 -13.07 -8.27 9.14
N ALA A 13 -13.66 -8.72 8.03
CA ALA A 13 -15.04 -9.18 8.01
C ALA A 13 -15.26 -10.46 8.84
N GLU A 14 -14.30 -11.39 8.84
CA GLU A 14 -14.35 -12.58 9.69
C GLU A 14 -14.27 -12.20 11.19
N LEU A 15 -13.38 -11.28 11.55
CA LEU A 15 -13.29 -10.74 12.90
C LEU A 15 -14.56 -10.03 13.33
N ASP A 16 -15.11 -9.15 12.48
CA ASP A 16 -16.36 -8.43 12.75
C ASP A 16 -17.53 -9.39 12.94
N HIS A 17 -17.62 -10.44 12.12
CA HIS A 17 -18.68 -11.45 12.22
C HIS A 17 -18.67 -12.19 13.56
N HIS A 18 -17.50 -12.47 14.12
CA HIS A 18 -17.37 -13.15 15.41
C HIS A 18 -17.48 -12.19 16.60
N LEU A 19 -16.81 -11.04 16.54
CA LEU A 19 -16.65 -10.14 17.69
C LEU A 19 -17.84 -9.20 17.90
N ILE A 20 -18.67 -8.95 16.89
CA ILE A 20 -19.87 -8.12 17.01
C ILE A 20 -21.07 -9.02 17.33
N ARG A 21 -21.46 -9.04 18.60
CA ARG A 21 -22.58 -9.86 19.08
C ARG A 21 -23.89 -9.08 19.14
N GLU A 22 -24.99 -9.74 18.78
CA GLU A 22 -26.34 -9.16 18.82
C GLU A 22 -26.82 -8.85 20.24
N ASP A 23 -26.33 -9.59 21.24
CA ASP A 23 -26.68 -9.41 22.66
C ASP A 23 -25.90 -8.26 23.33
N GLY A 24 -25.01 -7.58 22.59
CA GLY A 24 -24.21 -6.47 23.10
C GLY A 24 -23.12 -6.88 24.08
N GLN A 25 -22.78 -8.17 24.16
CA GLN A 25 -21.68 -8.69 24.96
C GLN A 25 -20.34 -8.60 24.21
N GLU A 26 -19.25 -8.39 24.95
CA GLU A 26 -17.88 -8.58 24.46
C GLU A 26 -17.61 -10.03 24.06
N ASP A 27 -16.79 -10.24 23.05
CA ASP A 27 -16.24 -11.56 22.71
C ASP A 27 -14.73 -11.46 22.51
N VAL A 28 -14.07 -12.62 22.46
CA VAL A 28 -12.62 -12.77 22.28
C VAL A 28 -12.31 -13.76 21.15
N CYS A 29 -11.25 -13.49 20.42
CA CYS A 29 -10.64 -14.47 19.51
C CYS A 29 -9.13 -14.24 19.39
N ILE A 30 -8.42 -15.21 18.81
CA ILE A 30 -6.98 -15.10 18.57
C ILE A 30 -6.77 -15.09 17.06
N ALA A 31 -5.92 -14.18 16.58
CA ALA A 31 -5.43 -14.22 15.21
C ALA A 31 -3.93 -14.47 15.19
N THR A 32 -3.40 -14.71 14.00
CA THR A 32 -1.96 -14.84 13.75
C THR A 32 -1.46 -13.69 12.90
N TYR A 33 -0.17 -13.38 13.01
CA TYR A 33 0.43 -12.30 12.24
C TYR A 33 1.87 -12.61 11.82
N VAL A 34 2.31 -11.90 10.77
CA VAL A 34 3.71 -11.83 10.33
C VAL A 34 4.19 -10.38 10.25
N TRP A 35 5.49 -10.17 10.23
CA TRP A 35 6.07 -8.83 10.05
C TRP A 35 6.26 -8.46 8.59
N SER A 36 6.05 -7.18 8.28
CA SER A 36 6.57 -6.50 7.09
C SER A 36 7.40 -5.30 7.57
N THR A 37 8.70 -5.34 7.28
CA THR A 37 9.68 -4.42 7.86
C THR A 37 10.19 -3.44 6.81
N GLY A 38 9.83 -2.16 6.96
CA GLY A 38 10.39 -1.04 6.22
C GLY A 38 11.62 -0.42 6.86
N ALA A 39 12.05 0.75 6.37
CA ALA A 39 13.23 1.43 6.88
C ALA A 39 12.95 2.12 8.23
N GLU A 40 11.76 2.72 8.36
CA GLU A 40 11.34 3.45 9.56
C GLU A 40 10.10 2.85 10.21
N ARG A 41 9.33 2.02 9.51
CA ARG A 41 8.07 1.44 9.96
C ARG A 41 8.11 -0.09 9.93
N THR A 42 7.61 -0.70 10.99
CA THR A 42 7.30 -2.13 11.02
C THR A 42 5.78 -2.29 11.04
N THR A 43 5.26 -3.15 10.16
CA THR A 43 3.83 -3.46 10.09
C THR A 43 3.60 -4.91 10.47
N ALA A 44 2.73 -5.17 11.45
CA ALA A 44 2.21 -6.52 11.65
C ALA A 44 1.02 -6.76 10.71
N LEU A 45 1.10 -7.81 9.90
CA LEU A 45 0.08 -8.23 8.95
C LEU A 45 -0.74 -9.36 9.57
N ILE A 46 -2.01 -9.11 9.86
CA ILE A 46 -2.92 -10.12 10.41
C ILE A 46 -3.31 -11.10 9.29
N ARG A 47 -3.20 -12.40 9.55
CA ARG A 47 -3.39 -13.46 8.56
C ARG A 47 -4.59 -14.35 8.83
N ASN A 48 -4.49 -15.21 9.84
CA ASN A 48 -5.49 -16.23 10.10
C ASN A 48 -6.22 -15.90 11.39
N VAL A 49 -7.55 -15.87 11.33
CA VAL A 49 -8.41 -15.85 12.52
C VAL A 49 -8.56 -17.29 13.00
N VAL A 50 -8.30 -17.54 14.28
CA VAL A 50 -8.50 -18.84 14.88
C VAL A 50 -9.61 -18.67 15.90
N LEU A 51 -10.77 -19.25 15.63
CA LEU A 51 -11.92 -19.13 16.52
C LEU A 51 -11.76 -20.02 17.78
N PRO A 52 -12.35 -19.61 18.91
CA PRO A 52 -12.32 -20.42 20.13
C PRO A 52 -13.23 -21.64 19.99
N ARG A 53 -12.72 -22.80 20.40
CA ARG A 53 -13.51 -24.05 20.53
C ARG A 53 -14.33 -24.03 21.82
N ASP A 54 -15.17 -25.05 22.00
CA ASP A 54 -15.95 -25.22 23.22
C ASP A 54 -15.03 -25.27 24.45
N GLY A 55 -15.32 -24.39 25.43
CA GLY A 55 -14.54 -24.26 26.67
C GLY A 55 -13.23 -23.47 26.54
N GLU A 56 -12.91 -22.90 25.38
CA GLU A 56 -11.67 -22.12 25.16
C GLU A 56 -11.80 -20.63 25.47
N ARG A 57 -13.03 -20.14 25.68
CA ARG A 57 -13.33 -18.79 26.15
C ARG A 57 -14.46 -18.77 27.17
N PHE A 58 -14.49 -17.74 27.99
CA PHE A 58 -15.62 -17.44 28.85
C PHE A 58 -16.32 -16.18 28.36
N VAL A 59 -17.64 -16.29 28.21
CA VAL A 59 -18.59 -15.22 27.87
C VAL A 59 -19.73 -15.30 28.89
N HIS A 60 -20.54 -14.24 29.03
CA HIS A 60 -21.46 -14.01 30.17
C HIS A 60 -20.78 -13.45 31.43
N GLY A 61 -19.87 -12.49 31.23
CA GLY A 61 -19.09 -11.74 32.22
C GLY A 61 -18.12 -10.81 31.49
N ASN A 62 -16.92 -10.58 32.04
CA ASN A 62 -15.81 -10.08 31.23
C ASN A 62 -15.39 -11.19 30.25
N ALA A 63 -15.19 -10.85 28.98
CA ALA A 63 -14.78 -11.84 28.00
C ALA A 63 -13.31 -12.23 28.24
N GLU A 64 -13.06 -13.53 28.40
CA GLU A 64 -11.74 -14.03 28.84
C GLU A 64 -11.24 -15.19 27.98
N PHE A 65 -9.93 -15.20 27.73
CA PHE A 65 -9.21 -16.29 27.08
C PHE A 65 -8.85 -17.37 28.10
N THR A 66 -9.03 -18.64 27.75
CA THR A 66 -8.40 -19.72 28.51
C THR A 66 -6.92 -19.87 28.14
N GLY A 67 -6.09 -20.28 29.10
CA GLY A 67 -4.68 -20.57 28.81
C GLY A 67 -4.49 -21.69 27.79
N ALA A 68 -5.39 -22.67 27.76
CA ALA A 68 -5.37 -23.76 26.77
C ALA A 68 -5.54 -23.23 25.34
N TYR A 69 -6.44 -22.26 25.14
CA TYR A 69 -6.66 -21.61 23.86
C TYR A 69 -5.40 -20.88 23.38
N VAL A 70 -4.79 -20.05 24.25
CA VAL A 70 -3.57 -19.30 23.92
C VAL A 70 -2.42 -20.24 23.56
N VAL A 71 -2.18 -21.29 24.37
CA VAL A 71 -1.10 -22.26 24.11
C VAL A 71 -1.32 -23.02 22.81
N ARG A 72 -2.56 -23.43 22.51
CA ARG A 72 -2.89 -24.12 21.26
C ARG A 72 -2.59 -23.23 20.06
N VAL A 73 -3.13 -22.02 20.03
CA VAL A 73 -2.95 -21.12 18.88
C VAL A 73 -1.49 -20.68 18.74
N ALA A 74 -0.78 -20.44 19.84
CA ALA A 74 0.65 -20.14 19.81
C ALA A 74 1.47 -21.30 19.23
N THR A 75 1.12 -22.55 19.56
CA THR A 75 1.80 -23.73 19.02
C THR A 75 1.54 -23.87 17.51
N GLU A 76 0.29 -23.70 17.07
CA GLU A 76 -0.08 -23.70 15.66
C GLU A 76 0.61 -22.56 14.88
N ALA A 77 0.74 -21.37 15.48
CA ALA A 77 1.40 -20.21 14.88
C ALA A 77 2.92 -20.42 14.74
N ARG A 78 3.59 -20.97 15.76
CA ARG A 78 5.02 -21.31 15.72
C ARG A 78 5.36 -22.20 14.53
N ASP A 79 4.55 -23.22 14.26
CA ASP A 79 4.79 -24.17 13.16
C ASP A 79 4.74 -23.50 11.77
N ARG A 80 4.14 -22.30 11.68
CA ARG A 80 4.10 -21.44 10.48
C ARG A 80 5.07 -20.26 10.53
N GLY A 81 5.83 -20.08 11.61
CA GLY A 81 6.68 -18.91 11.83
C GLY A 81 5.88 -17.62 12.05
N GLU A 82 4.70 -17.72 12.65
CA GLU A 82 3.77 -16.61 12.92
C GLU A 82 3.71 -16.28 14.42
N GLY A 83 3.42 -15.02 14.73
CA GLY A 83 3.09 -14.58 16.09
C GLY A 83 1.58 -14.63 16.33
N ILE A 84 1.15 -14.37 17.56
CA ILE A 84 -0.27 -14.37 17.92
C ILE A 84 -0.77 -12.98 18.34
N VAL A 85 -2.05 -12.75 18.12
CA VAL A 85 -2.77 -11.54 18.47
C VAL A 85 -3.96 -11.91 19.33
N LEU A 86 -4.08 -11.32 20.53
CA LEU A 86 -5.31 -11.40 21.33
C LEU A 86 -6.25 -10.29 20.90
N LEU A 87 -7.47 -10.64 20.51
CA LEU A 87 -8.48 -9.68 20.06
C LEU A 87 -9.74 -9.76 20.92
N HIS A 88 -10.31 -8.60 21.23
CA HIS A 88 -11.61 -8.50 21.87
C HIS A 88 -12.43 -7.30 21.36
N SER A 89 -13.74 -7.32 21.61
CA SER A 89 -14.64 -6.21 21.26
C SER A 89 -15.05 -5.37 22.46
N HIS A 90 -15.27 -4.07 22.23
CA HIS A 90 -15.97 -3.15 23.12
C HIS A 90 -17.30 -2.73 22.46
N PRO A 91 -18.44 -3.37 22.80
CA PRO A 91 -19.75 -3.07 22.26
C PRO A 91 -20.15 -1.60 22.43
N GLY A 92 -20.54 -0.96 21.33
CA GLY A 92 -21.02 0.43 21.32
C GLY A 92 -19.93 1.50 21.45
N ALA A 93 -18.68 1.12 21.68
CA ALA A 93 -17.55 2.04 21.71
C ALA A 93 -17.23 2.60 20.30
N ARG A 94 -16.59 3.77 20.26
CA ARG A 94 -16.16 4.48 19.05
C ARG A 94 -14.70 4.92 19.17
N GLY A 95 -14.02 5.06 18.04
CA GLY A 95 -12.66 5.60 17.99
C GLY A 95 -11.59 4.60 18.43
N TRP A 96 -10.37 5.12 18.51
CA TRP A 96 -9.25 4.40 19.10
C TRP A 96 -9.45 4.24 20.62
N GLN A 97 -9.43 2.99 21.09
CA GLN A 97 -9.59 2.57 22.48
C GLN A 97 -8.27 2.63 23.24
N GLY A 98 -8.35 3.08 24.49
CA GLY A 98 -7.26 2.92 25.45
C GLY A 98 -7.20 1.49 25.99
N LEU A 99 -6.15 1.20 26.75
CA LEU A 99 -5.99 -0.08 27.43
C LEU A 99 -6.58 0.02 28.85
N SER A 100 -7.62 -0.77 29.14
CA SER A 100 -8.18 -0.84 30.50
C SER A 100 -7.31 -1.70 31.42
N SER A 101 -7.49 -1.62 32.74
CA SER A 101 -6.71 -2.44 33.69
C SER A 101 -6.92 -3.96 33.50
N PRO A 102 -8.15 -4.47 33.29
CA PRO A 102 -8.36 -5.88 32.94
C PRO A 102 -7.64 -6.31 31.66
N ASP A 103 -7.71 -5.51 30.60
CA ASP A 103 -7.03 -5.80 29.33
C ASP A 103 -5.51 -5.83 29.52
N HIS A 104 -4.97 -4.86 30.26
CA HIS A 104 -3.55 -4.77 30.55
C HIS A 104 -3.07 -6.03 31.27
N ASN A 105 -3.77 -6.45 32.33
CA ASN A 105 -3.40 -7.62 33.11
C ASN A 105 -3.39 -8.86 32.23
N THR A 106 -4.48 -9.09 31.48
CA THR A 106 -4.63 -10.25 30.59
C THR A 106 -3.50 -10.32 29.55
N GLU A 107 -3.25 -9.24 28.82
CA GLU A 107 -2.22 -9.24 27.77
C GLU A 107 -0.80 -9.35 28.34
N SER A 108 -0.52 -8.67 29.45
CA SER A 108 0.80 -8.73 30.11
C SER A 108 1.12 -10.11 30.68
N GLU A 109 0.11 -10.88 31.08
CA GLU A 109 0.27 -12.25 31.58
C GLU A 109 0.60 -13.23 30.45
N TYR A 110 -0.08 -13.10 29.30
CA TYR A 110 0.13 -13.97 28.15
C TYR A 110 1.32 -13.58 27.27
N GLU A 111 1.87 -12.37 27.39
CA GLU A 111 3.03 -11.89 26.63
C GLU A 111 4.19 -12.91 26.66
N ARG A 112 4.59 -13.36 27.85
CA ARG A 112 5.69 -14.33 27.99
C ARG A 112 5.36 -15.69 27.39
N VAL A 113 4.09 -16.11 27.44
CA VAL A 113 3.66 -17.38 26.87
C VAL A 113 3.75 -17.32 25.35
N ALA A 114 3.26 -16.23 24.75
CA ALA A 114 3.37 -16.00 23.32
C ALA A 114 4.84 -15.98 22.89
N GLN A 115 5.67 -15.14 23.52
CA GLN A 115 7.09 -14.99 23.18
C GLN A 115 7.88 -16.29 23.36
N ALA A 116 7.59 -17.09 24.40
CA ALA A 116 8.28 -18.35 24.64
C ALA A 116 7.92 -19.45 23.63
N ILE A 117 6.69 -19.45 23.09
CA ILE A 117 6.22 -20.47 22.16
C ILE A 117 6.52 -20.07 20.71
N THR A 118 6.18 -18.85 20.30
CA THR A 118 6.29 -18.40 18.90
C THR A 118 7.66 -17.78 18.60
N GLY A 119 8.38 -17.31 19.62
CA GLY A 119 9.57 -16.47 19.44
C GLY A 119 9.26 -15.04 19.02
N MET A 120 7.98 -14.64 18.98
CA MET A 120 7.51 -13.32 18.52
C MET A 120 6.69 -12.62 19.62
N PRO A 121 6.70 -11.28 19.66
CA PRO A 121 6.00 -10.53 20.69
C PRO A 121 4.48 -10.71 20.58
N LEU A 122 3.78 -10.50 21.70
CA LEU A 122 2.32 -10.56 21.71
C LEU A 122 1.73 -9.28 21.13
N LEU A 123 0.70 -9.40 20.29
CA LEU A 123 -0.13 -8.26 19.90
C LEU A 123 -1.45 -8.27 20.65
N GLY A 124 -1.91 -7.09 21.05
CA GLY A 124 -3.24 -6.85 21.58
C GLY A 124 -4.03 -5.97 20.61
N MET A 125 -5.27 -6.37 20.30
CA MET A 125 -6.17 -5.58 19.45
C MET A 125 -7.56 -5.48 20.04
N THR A 126 -8.18 -4.31 19.89
CA THR A 126 -9.52 -4.03 20.43
C THR A 126 -10.40 -3.41 19.36
N LEU A 127 -11.60 -3.99 19.16
CA LEU A 127 -12.61 -3.53 18.20
C LEU A 127 -13.65 -2.64 18.89
N ALA A 128 -13.74 -1.38 18.48
CA ALA A 128 -14.83 -0.48 18.82
C ALA A 128 -16.00 -0.70 17.87
N THR A 129 -17.07 -1.39 18.32
CA THR A 129 -18.05 -1.97 17.40
C THR A 129 -19.01 -0.98 16.75
N ALA A 130 -19.17 0.24 17.30
CA ALA A 130 -20.13 1.20 16.73
C ALA A 130 -19.70 1.75 15.37
N GLU A 131 -18.39 1.75 15.08
CA GLU A 131 -17.82 2.23 13.81
C GLU A 131 -16.80 1.27 13.20
N GLN A 132 -16.65 0.07 13.76
CA GLN A 132 -15.68 -0.95 13.34
C GLN A 132 -14.25 -0.41 13.33
N GLU A 133 -13.88 0.30 14.39
CA GLU A 133 -12.58 0.94 14.51
C GLU A 133 -11.63 0.12 15.40
N TRP A 134 -10.43 -0.12 14.91
CA TRP A 134 -9.46 -0.99 15.54
C TRP A 134 -8.38 -0.22 16.27
N SER A 135 -8.03 -0.70 17.46
CA SER A 135 -6.92 -0.20 18.26
C SER A 135 -5.92 -1.33 18.46
N ALA A 136 -4.63 -1.02 18.40
CA ALA A 136 -3.63 -2.07 18.46
C ALA A 136 -2.36 -1.65 19.19
N ARG A 137 -1.68 -2.66 19.73
CA ARG A 137 -0.45 -2.51 20.51
C ARG A 137 0.37 -3.79 20.49
N VAL A 138 1.68 -3.67 20.69
CA VAL A 138 2.64 -4.79 20.74
C VAL A 138 3.31 -4.81 22.09
N TRP A 139 3.39 -5.99 22.70
CA TRP A 139 4.09 -6.26 23.94
C TRP A 139 5.43 -6.95 23.64
N TYR A 140 6.52 -6.19 23.71
CA TYR A 140 7.89 -6.73 23.63
C TYR A 140 8.39 -7.24 24.98
N ASP A 141 7.80 -6.73 26.06
CA ASP A 141 7.94 -7.21 27.41
C ASP A 141 6.67 -6.89 28.20
N ARG A 142 6.57 -7.40 29.43
CA ARG A 142 5.42 -7.23 30.32
C ARG A 142 5.22 -5.84 30.95
N THR A 143 6.15 -4.91 30.76
CA THR A 143 6.13 -3.64 31.51
C THR A 143 5.17 -2.64 30.92
N ALA A 144 5.21 -2.44 29.60
CA ALA A 144 4.31 -1.56 28.89
C ALA A 144 4.27 -1.93 27.40
N PRO A 145 3.09 -1.88 26.76
CA PRO A 145 3.00 -2.10 25.33
C PRO A 145 3.39 -0.85 24.53
N THR A 146 3.87 -1.08 23.31
CA THR A 146 4.03 -0.03 22.30
C THR A 146 2.75 0.08 21.49
N ALA A 147 2.08 1.24 21.54
CA ALA A 147 0.88 1.48 20.75
C ALA A 147 1.21 1.63 19.25
N ALA A 148 0.37 1.05 18.39
CA ALA A 148 0.46 1.29 16.95
C ALA A 148 -0.04 2.71 16.62
N GLU A 149 0.49 3.29 15.53
CA GLU A 149 0.04 4.58 15.00
C GLU A 149 -1.28 4.46 14.21
N SER A 150 -1.51 3.27 13.64
CA SER A 150 -2.68 2.98 12.82
C SER A 150 -2.99 1.49 12.70
N VAL A 151 -4.24 1.19 12.36
CA VAL A 151 -4.70 -0.12 11.87
C VAL A 151 -5.33 0.08 10.50
N ARG A 152 -4.82 -0.63 9.48
CA ARG A 152 -5.27 -0.54 8.09
C ARG A 152 -6.05 -1.79 7.70
N VAL A 153 -7.25 -1.61 7.15
CA VAL A 153 -8.02 -2.68 6.50
C VAL A 153 -7.95 -2.46 4.99
N VAL A 154 -7.38 -3.44 4.29
CA VAL A 154 -7.02 -3.33 2.87
C VAL A 154 -7.87 -4.27 2.04
N GLY A 155 -8.66 -3.70 1.15
CA GLY A 155 -9.45 -4.45 0.15
C GLY A 155 -9.95 -3.49 -0.92
N GLU A 156 -11.21 -3.61 -1.32
CA GLU A 156 -11.83 -2.66 -2.26
C GLU A 156 -11.81 -1.22 -1.74
N ARG A 157 -11.65 -1.03 -0.43
CA ARG A 157 -11.44 0.26 0.22
C ARG A 157 -10.21 0.16 1.11
N LEU A 158 -9.55 1.28 1.30
CA LEU A 158 -8.56 1.42 2.36
C LEU A 158 -9.23 2.14 3.53
N THR A 159 -9.50 1.40 4.60
CA THR A 159 -9.96 1.99 5.87
C THR A 159 -8.79 2.05 6.83
N VAL A 160 -8.63 3.18 7.51
CA VAL A 160 -7.56 3.37 8.49
C VAL A 160 -8.15 3.93 9.77
N THR A 161 -7.96 3.21 10.88
CA THR A 161 -8.17 3.74 12.22
C THR A 161 -6.86 4.36 12.71
N TRP A 162 -6.89 5.61 13.13
CA TRP A 162 -5.72 6.37 13.57
C TRP A 162 -5.65 6.46 15.09
N ASN A 163 -4.45 6.31 15.64
CA ASN A 163 -4.17 6.65 17.03
C ASN A 163 -3.83 8.15 17.12
N ASP A 164 -4.81 8.97 17.51
CA ASP A 164 -4.65 10.43 17.59
C ASP A 164 -3.52 10.89 18.53
N ARG A 165 -3.08 10.06 19.49
CA ARG A 165 -1.94 10.35 20.37
C ARG A 165 -0.59 10.16 19.68
N ALA A 166 -0.48 9.14 18.83
CA ALA A 166 0.73 8.87 18.06
C ALA A 166 0.79 9.74 16.79
N ARG A 167 -0.37 9.97 16.15
CA ARG A 167 -0.49 10.74 14.92
C ARG A 167 -1.66 11.71 15.03
N ARG A 168 -1.38 12.96 15.38
CA ARG A 168 -2.37 14.01 15.61
C ARG A 168 -3.34 14.19 14.44
N ARG A 169 -4.58 14.59 14.75
CA ARG A 169 -5.62 14.90 13.75
C ARG A 169 -5.33 16.22 13.05
N PRO A 170 -5.09 16.22 11.72
CA PRO A 170 -4.94 17.46 10.97
C PRO A 170 -6.23 18.27 11.01
N MET A 171 -6.08 19.59 11.10
CA MET A 171 -7.17 20.52 10.86
C MET A 171 -7.13 20.93 9.40
N ALA A 172 -8.30 21.02 8.77
CA ALA A 172 -8.37 21.47 7.39
C ALA A 172 -8.00 22.96 7.29
N THR A 173 -7.29 23.34 6.24
CA THR A 173 -6.90 24.73 5.97
C THR A 173 -7.96 25.46 5.15
N ALA A 174 -7.89 26.79 5.07
CA ALA A 174 -8.79 27.58 4.24
C ALA A 174 -8.72 27.21 2.75
N PHE A 175 -7.58 26.68 2.29
CA PHE A 175 -7.37 26.23 0.91
C PHE A 175 -8.10 24.91 0.58
N GLN A 176 -8.53 24.16 1.60
CA GLN A 176 -9.11 22.82 1.46
C GLN A 176 -10.64 22.80 1.44
N HIS A 177 -11.29 23.97 1.32
CA HIS A 177 -12.76 24.10 1.37
C HIS A 177 -13.49 23.14 0.41
N ARG A 178 -13.03 23.02 -0.84
CA ARG A 178 -13.68 22.15 -1.85
C ARG A 178 -13.55 20.67 -1.50
N THR A 179 -12.39 20.27 -1.02
CA THR A 179 -12.07 18.89 -0.65
C THR A 179 -12.87 18.47 0.59
N VAL A 180 -12.90 19.32 1.62
CA VAL A 180 -13.72 19.10 2.83
C VAL A 180 -15.20 19.06 2.49
N ALA A 181 -15.69 19.97 1.64
CA ALA A 181 -17.10 19.98 1.23
C ALA A 181 -17.51 18.72 0.47
N ALA A 182 -16.58 18.07 -0.25
CA ALA A 182 -16.87 16.88 -1.04
C ALA A 182 -17.03 15.62 -0.19
N TRP A 183 -16.19 15.43 0.84
CA TRP A 183 -16.16 14.17 1.59
C TRP A 183 -16.12 14.28 3.12
N GLY A 184 -16.21 15.50 3.66
CA GLY A 184 -16.33 15.79 5.08
C GLY A 184 -15.00 15.82 5.84
N GLU A 185 -15.01 16.46 7.01
CA GLU A 185 -13.81 16.71 7.81
C GLU A 185 -13.13 15.45 8.34
N ARG A 186 -13.91 14.44 8.77
CA ARG A 186 -13.33 13.19 9.30
C ARG A 186 -12.52 12.49 8.23
N ARG A 187 -13.07 12.39 7.02
CA ARG A 187 -12.42 11.75 5.88
C ARG A 187 -11.25 12.57 5.38
N GLN A 188 -11.38 13.91 5.30
CA GLN A 188 -10.25 14.77 4.96
C GLN A 188 -9.09 14.59 5.94
N ALA A 189 -9.35 14.58 7.24
CA ALA A 189 -8.32 14.38 8.25
C ALA A 189 -7.66 12.99 8.15
N SER A 190 -8.41 11.96 7.76
CA SER A 190 -7.84 10.63 7.51
C SER A 190 -6.96 10.59 6.26
N ILE A 191 -7.43 11.16 5.14
CA ILE A 191 -6.67 11.25 3.89
C ILE A 191 -5.40 12.08 4.08
N ALA A 192 -5.48 13.21 4.79
CA ALA A 192 -4.36 14.09 5.07
C ALA A 192 -3.21 13.36 5.80
N ARG A 193 -3.55 12.41 6.68
CA ARG A 193 -2.57 11.60 7.42
C ARG A 193 -1.94 10.48 6.60
N LEU A 194 -2.42 10.12 5.42
CA LEU A 194 -1.80 9.04 4.66
C LEU A 194 -0.36 9.42 4.27
N LYS A 195 0.58 8.48 4.40
CA LYS A 195 1.89 8.57 3.74
C LYS A 195 1.73 7.99 2.33
N VAL A 196 1.90 8.82 1.30
CA VAL A 196 1.76 8.38 -0.09
C VAL A 196 3.09 8.46 -0.82
N LEU A 197 3.55 7.36 -1.41
CA LEU A 197 4.77 7.31 -2.22
C LEU A 197 4.44 7.36 -3.70
N VAL A 198 5.14 8.19 -4.46
CA VAL A 198 5.09 8.18 -5.93
C VAL A 198 6.43 7.68 -6.46
N ILE A 199 6.41 6.54 -7.17
CA ILE A 199 7.61 5.93 -7.77
C ILE A 199 7.58 6.16 -9.28
N GLY A 200 8.65 6.77 -9.81
CA GLY A 200 8.70 7.31 -11.15
C GLY A 200 8.09 8.71 -11.19
N VAL A 201 8.93 9.74 -11.13
CA VAL A 201 8.52 11.16 -11.09
C VAL A 201 8.84 11.87 -12.41
N GLY A 202 8.62 11.15 -13.51
CA GLY A 202 8.58 11.71 -14.87
C GLY A 202 7.25 12.40 -15.16
N SER A 203 6.70 12.23 -16.36
CA SER A 203 5.50 12.95 -16.82
C SER A 203 4.27 12.72 -15.92
N VAL A 204 3.78 11.48 -15.83
CA VAL A 204 2.58 11.14 -15.03
C VAL A 204 2.83 11.35 -13.53
N GLY A 205 4.01 10.98 -13.04
CA GLY A 205 4.35 11.09 -11.63
C GLY A 205 4.33 12.52 -11.11
N LEU A 206 4.82 13.50 -11.89
CA LEU A 206 4.78 14.91 -11.49
C LEU A 206 3.37 15.45 -11.32
N ASP A 207 2.46 15.10 -12.24
CA ASP A 207 1.06 15.48 -12.14
C ASP A 207 0.43 14.88 -10.88
N VAL A 208 0.66 13.59 -10.62
CA VAL A 208 0.15 12.91 -9.42
C VAL A 208 0.66 13.61 -8.15
N VAL A 209 1.97 13.89 -8.07
CA VAL A 209 2.59 14.57 -6.92
C VAL A 209 1.95 15.92 -6.64
N ALA A 210 1.78 16.76 -7.67
CA ALA A 210 1.17 18.07 -7.53
C ALA A 210 -0.27 17.96 -7.00
N ARG A 211 -1.05 16.99 -7.50
CA ARG A 211 -2.46 16.81 -7.12
C ARG A 211 -2.61 16.23 -5.71
N LEU A 212 -1.74 15.31 -5.31
CA LEU A 212 -1.71 14.76 -3.95
C LEU A 212 -1.40 15.86 -2.92
N ALA A 213 -0.37 16.68 -3.19
CA ALA A 213 -0.03 17.82 -2.34
C ALA A 213 -1.17 18.85 -2.25
N ALA A 214 -1.82 19.16 -3.38
CA ALA A 214 -2.96 20.07 -3.43
C ALA A 214 -4.19 19.54 -2.68
N THR A 215 -4.37 18.22 -2.61
CA THR A 215 -5.47 17.57 -1.88
C THR A 215 -5.32 17.70 -0.36
N GLY A 216 -4.13 18.06 0.14
CA GLY A 216 -3.86 18.27 1.55
C GLY A 216 -3.22 17.08 2.26
N ILE A 217 -2.68 16.12 1.51
CA ILE A 217 -1.87 15.03 2.07
C ILE A 217 -0.61 15.63 2.70
N GLU A 218 -0.33 15.28 3.95
CA GLU A 218 0.79 15.85 4.72
C GLU A 218 2.13 15.19 4.41
N HIS A 219 2.15 13.96 3.92
CA HIS A 219 3.38 13.20 3.72
C HIS A 219 3.43 12.57 2.33
N VAL A 220 4.25 13.16 1.46
CA VAL A 220 4.49 12.65 0.11
C VAL A 220 5.92 12.14 -0.01
N GLY A 221 6.09 10.89 -0.41
CA GLY A 221 7.37 10.32 -0.80
C GLY A 221 7.57 10.39 -2.31
N LEU A 222 8.81 10.60 -2.74
CA LEU A 222 9.21 10.64 -4.14
C LEU A 222 10.35 9.65 -4.33
N MET A 223 10.22 8.73 -5.29
CA MET A 223 11.27 7.76 -5.60
C MET A 223 11.55 7.69 -7.09
N ASP A 224 12.79 8.02 -7.47
CA ASP A 224 13.27 7.94 -8.85
C ASP A 224 14.81 7.94 -8.83
N ILE A 225 15.44 7.26 -9.78
CA ILE A 225 16.91 7.20 -9.87
C ILE A 225 17.47 8.15 -10.92
N ASP A 226 16.61 8.68 -11.79
CA ASP A 226 17.03 9.42 -12.96
C ASP A 226 17.32 10.90 -12.67
N VAL A 227 18.02 11.51 -13.60
CA VAL A 227 18.21 12.95 -13.71
C VAL A 227 17.35 13.52 -14.83
N VAL A 228 17.13 14.83 -14.81
CA VAL A 228 16.43 15.54 -15.89
C VAL A 228 17.34 15.64 -17.11
N GLU A 229 16.79 15.29 -18.27
CA GLU A 229 17.43 15.45 -19.57
C GLU A 229 16.64 16.40 -20.47
N ASP A 230 17.29 17.01 -21.47
CA ASP A 230 16.61 17.90 -22.45
C ASP A 230 15.42 17.20 -23.13
N LEU A 231 15.58 15.91 -23.41
CA LEU A 231 14.57 15.03 -24.02
C LEU A 231 13.32 14.86 -23.15
N ASN A 232 13.40 15.18 -21.84
CA ASN A 232 12.29 15.02 -20.91
C ASN A 232 11.44 16.29 -20.80
N LEU A 233 11.96 17.44 -21.24
CA LEU A 233 11.35 18.76 -21.01
C LEU A 233 10.01 18.94 -21.75
N ASP A 234 9.73 18.14 -22.78
CA ASP A 234 8.49 18.17 -23.53
C ASP A 234 7.29 17.60 -22.75
N ARG A 235 7.53 16.81 -21.69
CA ARG A 235 6.50 16.10 -20.92
C ARG A 235 6.65 16.17 -19.40
N MET A 236 7.80 16.61 -18.91
CA MET A 236 8.09 16.78 -17.49
C MET A 236 7.75 18.21 -17.04
N ILE A 237 6.45 18.48 -16.85
CA ILE A 237 5.94 19.82 -16.55
C ILE A 237 6.58 20.37 -15.26
N GLY A 238 7.19 21.55 -15.34
CA GLY A 238 7.86 22.22 -14.21
C GLY A 238 9.37 21.92 -14.09
N ALA A 239 9.91 21.02 -14.92
CA ALA A 239 11.34 20.95 -15.19
C ALA A 239 11.75 22.09 -16.14
N THR A 240 12.98 22.58 -15.99
CA THR A 240 13.52 23.69 -16.78
C THR A 240 14.75 23.25 -17.59
N ARG A 241 15.12 24.05 -18.60
CA ARG A 241 16.38 23.86 -19.35
C ARG A 241 17.61 23.93 -18.43
N GLU A 242 17.52 24.69 -17.34
CA GLU A 242 18.58 24.76 -16.34
C GLU A 242 18.68 23.45 -15.55
N ASP A 243 17.56 22.88 -15.14
CA ASP A 243 17.54 21.57 -14.45
C ASP A 243 18.18 20.48 -15.32
N ALA A 244 17.89 20.47 -16.62
CA ALA A 244 18.52 19.56 -17.58
C ALA A 244 20.03 19.78 -17.70
N ARG A 245 20.48 21.03 -17.88
CA ARG A 245 21.92 21.36 -18.00
C ARG A 245 22.72 21.00 -16.75
N LEU A 246 22.12 21.14 -15.57
CA LEU A 246 22.74 20.80 -14.29
C LEU A 246 22.67 19.31 -13.96
N GLY A 247 21.94 18.50 -14.74
CA GLY A 247 21.69 17.10 -14.42
C GLY A 247 20.95 16.93 -13.09
N ARG A 248 20.01 17.83 -12.79
CA ARG A 248 19.27 17.82 -11.52
C ARG A 248 18.47 16.52 -11.39
N ARG A 249 18.38 15.95 -10.20
CA ARG A 249 17.55 14.75 -9.96
C ARG A 249 16.08 15.03 -10.29
N LYS A 250 15.38 14.05 -10.87
CA LYS A 250 13.94 14.19 -11.15
C LYS A 250 13.15 14.40 -9.86
N THR A 251 13.54 13.72 -8.79
CA THR A 251 12.97 13.85 -7.44
C THR A 251 13.07 15.26 -6.86
N GLU A 252 14.14 16.01 -7.15
CA GLU A 252 14.27 17.42 -6.72
C GLU A 252 13.24 18.31 -7.40
N VAL A 253 13.03 18.14 -8.71
CA VAL A 253 12.01 18.89 -9.45
C VAL A 253 10.62 18.54 -8.94
N ALA A 254 10.36 17.25 -8.70
CA ALA A 254 9.12 16.78 -8.10
C ALA A 254 8.88 17.36 -6.70
N ALA A 255 9.91 17.42 -5.85
CA ALA A 255 9.82 18.01 -4.52
C ALA A 255 9.54 19.52 -4.57
N ARG A 256 10.13 20.23 -5.54
CA ARG A 256 9.84 21.65 -5.79
C ARG A 256 8.37 21.85 -6.14
N ILE A 257 7.83 21.04 -7.06
CA ILE A 257 6.43 21.10 -7.49
C ILE A 257 5.49 20.74 -6.33
N ALA A 258 5.79 19.68 -5.57
CA ALA A 258 4.97 19.25 -4.44
C ALA A 258 4.81 20.38 -3.40
N ARG A 259 5.93 21.02 -3.02
CA ARG A 259 5.92 22.14 -2.06
C ARG A 259 5.14 23.34 -2.57
N GLN A 260 5.20 23.63 -3.87
CA GLN A 260 4.44 24.73 -4.47
C GLN A 260 2.93 24.45 -4.49
N ALA A 261 2.53 23.19 -4.67
CA ALA A 261 1.14 22.80 -4.75
C ALA A 261 0.48 22.50 -3.39
N ALA A 262 1.28 22.30 -2.33
CA ALA A 262 0.81 21.87 -1.03
C ALA A 262 -0.21 22.83 -0.41
N THR A 263 -1.32 22.28 0.10
CA THR A 263 -2.37 23.05 0.81
C THR A 263 -2.43 22.76 2.31
N SER A 264 -1.64 21.79 2.79
CA SER A 264 -1.52 21.49 4.22
C SER A 264 -0.39 22.29 4.86
N ASP A 265 -0.62 22.78 6.09
CA ASP A 265 0.37 23.53 6.86
C ASP A 265 1.53 22.65 7.36
N ASN A 266 1.33 21.32 7.45
CA ASN A 266 2.34 20.36 7.91
C ASN A 266 2.92 19.52 6.75
N PHE A 267 2.89 20.05 5.53
CA PHE A 267 3.36 19.31 4.36
C PHE A 267 4.85 18.96 4.46
N THR A 268 5.15 17.69 4.27
CA THR A 268 6.50 17.11 4.24
C THR A 268 6.68 16.30 2.97
N VAL A 269 7.87 16.42 2.38
CA VAL A 269 8.26 15.64 1.20
C VAL A 269 9.56 14.91 1.46
N ALA A 270 9.53 13.58 1.33
CA ALA A 270 10.69 12.72 1.43
C ALA A 270 11.20 12.37 0.02
N VAL A 271 12.51 12.47 -0.19
CA VAL A 271 13.16 12.19 -1.46
C VAL A 271 14.00 10.93 -1.32
N HIS A 272 13.73 9.96 -2.19
CA HIS A 272 14.43 8.68 -2.27
C HIS A 272 15.06 8.55 -3.66
N ASP A 273 16.34 8.90 -3.79
CA ASP A 273 17.11 8.68 -5.02
C ASP A 273 17.56 7.21 -5.13
N LEU A 274 16.59 6.31 -5.00
CA LEU A 274 16.75 4.86 -4.87
C LEU A 274 15.85 4.16 -5.90
N SER A 275 16.21 2.94 -6.29
CA SER A 275 15.33 2.09 -7.09
C SER A 275 14.53 1.17 -6.17
N ILE A 276 13.22 1.05 -6.42
CA ILE A 276 12.35 0.07 -5.76
C ILE A 276 12.86 -1.38 -5.88
N THR A 277 13.68 -1.66 -6.89
CA THR A 277 14.30 -2.98 -7.12
C THR A 277 15.51 -3.26 -6.24
N THR A 278 15.90 -2.32 -5.38
CA THR A 278 17.02 -2.50 -4.42
C THR A 278 16.48 -2.69 -3.01
N PRO A 279 17.20 -3.40 -2.12
CA PRO A 279 16.76 -3.58 -0.73
C PRO A 279 16.47 -2.25 0.01
N PRO A 280 17.29 -1.19 -0.11
CA PRO A 280 16.96 0.11 0.51
C PRO A 280 15.72 0.77 -0.08
N GLY A 281 15.52 0.69 -1.40
CA GLY A 281 14.32 1.25 -2.04
C GLY A 281 13.05 0.50 -1.66
N LEU A 282 13.11 -0.83 -1.56
CA LEU A 282 12.01 -1.65 -1.04
C LEU A 282 11.70 -1.28 0.41
N ALA A 283 12.71 -1.23 1.30
CA ALA A 283 12.52 -0.87 2.70
C ALA A 283 11.86 0.51 2.85
N ALA A 284 12.30 1.51 2.08
CA ALA A 284 11.67 2.83 2.06
C ALA A 284 10.21 2.77 1.59
N ALA A 285 9.89 1.96 0.57
CA ALA A 285 8.52 1.84 0.08
C ALA A 285 7.56 1.20 1.08
N LEU A 286 8.05 0.31 1.94
CA LEU A 286 7.26 -0.33 2.99
C LEU A 286 6.87 0.63 4.13
N ASP A 287 7.39 1.87 4.15
CA ASP A 287 7.03 2.91 5.12
C ASP A 287 5.80 3.75 4.74
N TYR A 288 5.13 3.41 3.62
CA TYR A 288 4.00 4.18 3.05
C TYR A 288 2.67 3.42 3.07
N ASP A 289 1.58 4.16 3.15
CA ASP A 289 0.23 3.61 3.24
C ASP A 289 -0.35 3.27 1.86
N VAL A 290 0.03 4.04 0.83
CA VAL A 290 -0.37 3.87 -0.57
C VAL A 290 0.82 4.22 -1.47
N ILE A 291 0.97 3.48 -2.56
CA ILE A 291 2.01 3.73 -3.58
C ILE A 291 1.37 4.01 -4.93
N PHE A 292 1.83 5.04 -5.63
CA PHE A 292 1.58 5.24 -7.05
C PHE A 292 2.75 4.69 -7.86
N SER A 293 2.45 3.73 -8.73
CA SER A 293 3.37 3.16 -9.70
C SER A 293 3.27 3.96 -11.00
N CYS A 294 4.23 4.87 -11.19
CA CYS A 294 4.41 5.69 -12.38
C CYS A 294 5.70 5.31 -13.13
N VAL A 295 6.21 4.10 -12.88
CA VAL A 295 7.38 3.50 -13.53
C VAL A 295 7.03 3.01 -14.94
N ASP A 296 8.01 2.93 -15.82
CA ASP A 296 7.85 2.48 -17.20
C ASP A 296 8.43 1.08 -17.45
N ARG A 297 9.22 0.53 -16.52
CA ARG A 297 9.90 -0.76 -16.66
C ARG A 297 9.16 -1.95 -16.03
N PRO A 298 9.22 -3.15 -16.63
CA PRO A 298 8.59 -4.36 -16.10
C PRO A 298 9.07 -4.76 -14.70
N TRP A 299 10.37 -4.74 -14.40
CA TRP A 299 10.90 -5.25 -13.13
C TRP A 299 10.44 -4.39 -11.93
N PRO A 300 10.55 -3.05 -11.93
CA PRO A 300 9.94 -2.20 -10.92
C PRO A 300 8.44 -2.48 -10.71
N ARG A 301 7.67 -2.68 -11.79
CA ARG A 301 6.25 -3.10 -11.70
C ARG A 301 6.09 -4.45 -11.03
N GLY A 302 6.97 -5.42 -11.32
CA GLY A 302 6.99 -6.73 -10.67
C GLY A 302 7.19 -6.66 -9.16
N VAL A 303 8.13 -5.83 -8.69
CA VAL A 303 8.36 -5.60 -7.26
C VAL A 303 7.12 -4.97 -6.62
N LEU A 304 6.57 -3.93 -7.25
CA LEU A 304 5.36 -3.25 -6.77
C LEU A 304 4.14 -4.19 -6.73
N ASN A 305 4.03 -5.09 -7.70
CA ASN A 305 2.99 -6.11 -7.72
C ASN A 305 3.17 -7.14 -6.60
N VAL A 306 4.38 -7.39 -6.08
CA VAL A 306 4.56 -8.19 -4.85
C VAL A 306 4.14 -7.38 -3.62
N VAL A 307 4.62 -6.15 -3.50
CA VAL A 307 4.34 -5.26 -2.34
C VAL A 307 2.84 -5.09 -2.10
N ALA A 308 2.05 -4.97 -3.17
CA ALA A 308 0.61 -4.77 -3.07
C ALA A 308 -0.14 -5.86 -2.28
N TYR A 309 0.29 -7.11 -2.44
CA TYR A 309 -0.37 -8.27 -1.84
C TYR A 309 0.38 -8.78 -0.62
N ALA A 310 1.70 -8.95 -0.73
CA ALA A 310 2.49 -9.53 0.34
C ALA A 310 2.60 -8.60 1.55
N ASP A 311 2.69 -7.29 1.35
CA ASP A 311 2.90 -6.30 2.41
C ASP A 311 1.63 -5.48 2.73
N LEU A 312 0.51 -5.77 2.06
CA LEU A 312 -0.78 -5.07 2.20
C LEU A 312 -0.64 -3.54 2.05
N ILE A 313 0.06 -3.09 1.01
CA ILE A 313 0.18 -1.66 0.66
C ILE A 313 -0.46 -1.45 -0.71
N PRO A 314 -1.65 -0.85 -0.81
CA PRO A 314 -2.27 -0.58 -2.09
C PRO A 314 -1.33 0.10 -3.09
N VAL A 315 -1.24 -0.46 -4.29
CA VAL A 315 -0.46 0.11 -5.40
C VAL A 315 -1.42 0.55 -6.50
N ILE A 316 -1.38 1.82 -6.86
CA ILE A 316 -2.15 2.38 -7.96
C ILE A 316 -1.23 2.46 -9.18
N ASP A 317 -1.49 1.66 -10.20
CA ASP A 317 -0.66 1.57 -11.41
C ASP A 317 -1.43 1.97 -12.65
N GLY A 318 -0.67 2.54 -13.58
CA GLY A 318 -1.11 2.72 -14.94
C GLY A 318 0.04 2.94 -15.89
N GLY A 319 -0.34 3.22 -17.12
CA GLY A 319 0.60 3.48 -18.19
C GLY A 319 -0.14 3.88 -19.44
N ILE A 320 0.61 4.45 -20.36
CA ILE A 320 0.15 4.80 -21.70
C ILE A 320 1.06 4.15 -22.73
N ALA A 321 0.45 3.65 -23.79
CA ALA A 321 1.13 3.18 -24.98
C ALA A 321 0.55 3.91 -26.19
N LEU A 322 1.42 4.42 -27.05
CA LEU A 322 1.04 5.01 -28.34
C LEU A 322 1.36 4.04 -29.47
N ASP A 323 0.40 3.88 -30.37
CA ASP A 323 0.55 3.10 -31.58
C ASP A 323 0.84 4.06 -32.74
N THR A 324 1.97 3.85 -33.43
CA THR A 324 2.34 4.62 -34.62
C THR A 324 2.32 3.77 -35.87
N LEU A 325 1.95 4.36 -37.00
CA LEU A 325 2.14 3.78 -38.32
C LEU A 325 3.64 3.70 -38.66
N PRO A 326 4.06 2.85 -39.60
CA PRO A 326 5.42 2.87 -40.14
C PRO A 326 5.83 4.24 -40.72
N SER A 327 4.85 5.08 -41.11
CA SER A 327 5.07 6.47 -41.54
C SER A 327 5.47 7.42 -40.40
N GLY A 328 5.36 6.98 -39.14
CA GLY A 328 5.58 7.81 -37.95
C GLY A 328 4.32 8.54 -37.45
N GLU A 329 3.21 8.49 -38.18
CA GLU A 329 1.94 9.09 -37.77
C GLU A 329 1.26 8.29 -36.66
N MET A 330 0.56 8.98 -35.75
CA MET A 330 -0.21 8.34 -34.69
C MET A 330 -1.38 7.54 -35.28
N ARG A 331 -1.42 6.24 -34.99
CA ARG A 331 -2.58 5.37 -35.26
C ARG A 331 -3.58 5.44 -34.11
N GLY A 332 -3.10 5.52 -32.88
CA GLY A 332 -3.93 5.56 -31.70
C GLY A 332 -3.10 5.56 -30.42
N GLY A 333 -3.79 5.38 -29.30
CA GLY A 333 -3.17 5.30 -27.99
C GLY A 333 -4.09 4.59 -27.02
N THR A 334 -3.49 3.88 -26.08
CA THR A 334 -4.23 3.21 -25.00
C THR A 334 -3.60 3.60 -23.67
N TRP A 335 -4.42 3.98 -22.70
CA TRP A 335 -3.97 4.05 -21.31
C TRP A 335 -4.77 3.12 -20.41
N ARG A 336 -4.15 2.71 -19.31
CA ARG A 336 -4.76 1.90 -18.26
C ARG A 336 -4.55 2.52 -16.89
N ALA A 337 -5.50 2.31 -15.99
CA ALA A 337 -5.40 2.72 -14.59
C ALA A 337 -6.15 1.71 -13.70
N HIS A 338 -5.51 1.25 -12.63
CA HIS A 338 -6.07 0.27 -11.71
C HIS A 338 -5.39 0.35 -10.34
N ALA A 339 -6.05 -0.15 -9.30
CA ALA A 339 -5.42 -0.36 -7.99
C ALA A 339 -5.26 -1.86 -7.73
N LEU A 340 -4.09 -2.22 -7.24
CA LEU A 340 -3.73 -3.54 -6.76
C LEU A 340 -4.04 -3.58 -5.27
N VAL A 341 -4.99 -4.42 -4.92
CA VAL A 341 -5.45 -4.69 -3.55
C VAL A 341 -5.84 -6.18 -3.47
N PRO A 342 -5.79 -6.80 -2.30
CA PRO A 342 -6.29 -8.17 -2.10
C PRO A 342 -7.72 -8.35 -2.62
N GLY A 343 -7.99 -9.48 -3.28
CA GLY A 343 -9.29 -9.80 -3.91
C GLY A 343 -9.51 -9.15 -5.29
N ARG A 344 -8.51 -8.46 -5.86
CA ARG A 344 -8.55 -7.86 -7.20
C ARG A 344 -7.36 -8.33 -8.06
N PRO A 345 -7.53 -8.41 -9.39
CA PRO A 345 -6.52 -8.97 -10.30
C PRO A 345 -5.19 -8.20 -10.24
N CYS A 346 -4.11 -8.96 -10.05
CA CYS A 346 -2.75 -8.44 -10.11
C CYS A 346 -2.36 -7.98 -11.53
N MET A 347 -1.20 -7.32 -11.67
CA MET A 347 -0.72 -6.83 -12.97
C MET A 347 -0.53 -7.94 -14.00
N VAL A 348 -0.22 -9.16 -13.57
CA VAL A 348 -0.10 -10.32 -14.48
C VAL A 348 -1.48 -10.78 -14.93
N CYS A 349 -2.43 -10.91 -14.00
CA CYS A 349 -3.80 -11.33 -14.31
C CYS A 349 -4.50 -10.35 -15.26
N ASN A 350 -4.30 -9.04 -15.08
CA ASN A 350 -4.90 -8.01 -15.92
C ASN A 350 -4.12 -7.72 -17.22
N GLY A 351 -2.99 -8.42 -17.44
CA GLY A 351 -2.15 -8.27 -18.63
C GLY A 351 -1.42 -6.92 -18.71
N GLN A 352 -1.25 -6.20 -17.60
CA GLN A 352 -0.38 -5.03 -17.49
C GLN A 352 1.10 -5.43 -17.45
N LEU A 353 1.40 -6.59 -16.85
CA LEU A 353 2.75 -7.12 -16.68
C LEU A 353 2.86 -8.51 -17.30
N ARG A 354 3.88 -8.73 -18.12
CA ARG A 354 4.19 -10.06 -18.65
C ARG A 354 5.39 -10.64 -17.92
N VAL A 355 5.24 -11.86 -17.40
CA VAL A 355 6.28 -12.50 -16.56
C VAL A 355 7.60 -12.70 -17.29
N ASN A 356 7.55 -12.99 -18.60
CA ASN A 356 8.76 -13.13 -19.42
C ASN A 356 9.56 -11.81 -19.51
N GLU A 357 8.89 -10.66 -19.50
CA GLU A 357 9.55 -9.35 -19.56
C GLU A 357 10.30 -9.02 -18.26
N LEU A 358 9.88 -9.57 -17.11
CA LEU A 358 10.58 -9.39 -15.84
C LEU A 358 12.01 -9.91 -15.89
N SER A 359 12.20 -11.11 -16.44
CA SER A 359 13.52 -11.74 -16.53
C SER A 359 14.42 -10.99 -17.50
N LEU A 360 13.86 -10.49 -18.60
CA LEU A 360 14.58 -9.71 -19.61
C LEU A 360 15.03 -8.36 -19.06
N ASP A 361 14.14 -7.64 -18.39
CA ASP A 361 14.44 -6.35 -17.76
C ASP A 361 15.49 -6.52 -16.65
N ARG A 362 15.36 -7.59 -15.87
CA ARG A 362 16.32 -7.95 -14.83
C ARG A 362 17.72 -8.24 -15.35
N ALA A 363 17.82 -8.89 -16.49
CA ALA A 363 19.09 -9.14 -17.16
C ALA A 363 19.66 -7.91 -17.90
N GLY A 364 18.95 -6.78 -17.92
CA GLY A 364 19.32 -5.59 -18.69
C GLY A 364 19.16 -5.77 -20.21
N LEU A 365 18.54 -6.87 -20.66
CA LEU A 365 18.39 -7.19 -22.08
C LEU A 365 17.40 -6.25 -22.79
N LEU A 366 16.50 -5.60 -22.04
CA LEU A 366 15.63 -4.56 -22.60
C LEU A 366 16.35 -3.25 -22.88
N ASP A 367 17.63 -3.11 -22.47
CA ASP A 367 18.49 -1.98 -22.80
C ASP A 367 19.60 -2.36 -23.80
N ASP A 368 19.72 -3.64 -24.18
CA ASP A 368 20.72 -4.15 -25.11
C ASP A 368 20.27 -3.95 -26.58
N PRO A 369 20.92 -3.06 -27.35
CA PRO A 369 20.53 -2.79 -28.73
C PRO A 369 20.65 -3.99 -29.67
N GLU A 370 21.56 -4.93 -29.39
CA GLU A 370 21.72 -6.15 -30.17
C GLU A 370 20.58 -7.12 -29.90
N TYR A 371 20.23 -7.33 -28.62
CA TYR A 371 19.09 -8.15 -28.23
C TYR A 371 17.77 -7.60 -28.79
N ILE A 372 17.54 -6.29 -28.72
CA ILE A 372 16.33 -5.64 -29.26
C ILE A 372 16.22 -5.88 -30.78
N ARG A 373 17.32 -5.71 -31.51
CA ARG A 373 17.35 -5.95 -32.98
C ARG A 373 17.08 -7.41 -33.34
N GLN A 374 17.62 -8.36 -32.58
CA GLN A 374 17.50 -9.79 -32.89
C GLN A 374 16.15 -10.39 -32.44
N SER A 375 15.61 -9.93 -31.32
CA SER A 375 14.38 -10.48 -30.74
C SER A 375 13.11 -9.98 -31.41
N GLY A 376 13.17 -8.85 -32.13
CA GLY A 376 11.99 -8.18 -32.69
C GLY A 376 11.01 -7.69 -31.63
N ILE A 377 11.42 -7.70 -30.35
CA ILE A 377 10.63 -7.19 -29.24
C ILE A 377 10.63 -5.68 -29.37
N ASN A 378 9.46 -5.10 -29.64
CA ASN A 378 9.27 -3.66 -29.51
C ASN A 378 9.27 -3.36 -28.01
N THR A 379 10.47 -3.12 -27.46
CA THR A 379 10.62 -2.77 -26.05
C THR A 379 9.76 -1.55 -25.79
N GLY A 380 8.74 -1.68 -24.93
CA GLY A 380 7.91 -0.53 -24.52
C GLY A 380 8.72 0.62 -23.90
N ALA A 381 10.01 0.40 -23.61
CA ALA A 381 11.02 1.42 -23.42
C ALA A 381 11.08 2.37 -24.64
N GLY A 382 10.33 3.47 -24.56
CA GLY A 382 10.25 4.46 -25.63
C GLY A 382 8.94 4.48 -26.42
N SER A 383 7.85 3.88 -25.91
CA SER A 383 6.52 4.26 -26.41
C SER A 383 6.39 5.79 -26.29
N PRO A 384 6.04 6.51 -27.37
CA PRO A 384 5.99 7.96 -27.32
C PRO A 384 5.08 8.40 -26.16
N ASN A 385 5.61 9.18 -25.23
CA ASN A 385 4.85 9.73 -24.12
C ASN A 385 4.59 11.20 -24.41
N VAL A 386 3.34 11.54 -24.68
CA VAL A 386 2.91 12.89 -25.03
C VAL A 386 2.29 13.53 -23.78
N ALA A 387 2.80 14.71 -23.40
CA ALA A 387 2.38 15.44 -22.21
C ALA A 387 0.86 15.57 -22.06
N ALA A 388 0.17 15.90 -23.16
CA ALA A 388 -1.29 16.06 -23.18
C ALA A 388 -2.04 14.76 -22.81
N LEU A 389 -1.47 13.60 -23.15
CA LEU A 389 -2.09 12.32 -22.86
C LEU A 389 -1.70 11.79 -21.47
N ALA A 390 -0.51 12.13 -20.97
CA ALA A 390 -0.10 11.82 -19.60
C ALA A 390 -1.12 12.33 -18.57
N ALA A 391 -1.67 13.52 -18.79
CA ALA A 391 -2.72 14.09 -17.93
C ALA A 391 -3.95 13.18 -17.78
N SER A 392 -4.35 12.47 -18.85
CA SER A 392 -5.48 11.53 -18.81
C SER A 392 -5.18 10.29 -17.97
N VAL A 393 -3.93 9.81 -18.00
CA VAL A 393 -3.46 8.72 -17.13
C VAL A 393 -3.45 9.17 -15.68
N SER A 394 -2.84 10.33 -15.40
CA SER A 394 -2.77 10.93 -14.07
C SER A 394 -4.16 11.09 -13.45
N ALA A 395 -5.14 11.55 -14.24
CA ALA A 395 -6.54 11.64 -13.81
C ALA A 395 -7.14 10.26 -13.48
N GLY A 396 -6.88 9.24 -14.30
CA GLY A 396 -7.29 7.86 -14.04
C GLY A 396 -6.72 7.31 -12.74
N LEU A 397 -5.42 7.51 -12.48
CA LEU A 397 -4.77 7.07 -11.23
C LEU A 397 -5.34 7.78 -10.00
N LEU A 398 -5.52 9.09 -10.08
CA LEU A 398 -6.10 9.88 -8.98
C LEU A 398 -7.57 9.50 -8.73
N ALA A 399 -8.33 9.13 -9.76
CA ALA A 399 -9.68 8.62 -9.59
C ALA A 399 -9.68 7.27 -8.83
N GLN A 400 -8.76 6.35 -9.16
CA GLN A 400 -8.60 5.10 -8.39
C GLN A 400 -8.25 5.38 -6.92
N PHE A 401 -7.38 6.37 -6.67
CA PHE A 401 -7.02 6.79 -5.31
C PHE A 401 -8.24 7.29 -4.54
N VAL A 402 -9.01 8.21 -5.12
CA VAL A 402 -10.23 8.74 -4.49
C VAL A 402 -11.25 7.61 -4.23
N SER A 403 -11.46 6.69 -5.16
CA SER A 403 -12.31 5.51 -4.94
C SER A 403 -11.81 4.64 -3.77
N LEU A 404 -10.50 4.43 -3.67
CA LEU A 404 -9.87 3.63 -2.62
C LEU A 404 -10.01 4.28 -1.23
N VAL A 405 -9.68 5.57 -1.09
CA VAL A 405 -9.53 6.22 0.22
C VAL A 405 -10.75 7.04 0.64
N ALA A 406 -11.51 7.56 -0.32
CA ALA A 406 -12.71 8.35 -0.07
C ALA A 406 -13.99 7.58 -0.37
N SER A 407 -13.94 6.42 -1.04
CA SER A 407 -15.07 5.51 -1.29
C SER A 407 -16.43 6.19 -1.51
N PRO A 408 -16.61 6.94 -2.61
CA PRO A 408 -17.83 7.70 -2.89
C PRO A 408 -19.07 6.80 -2.87
N GLY A 409 -20.13 7.25 -2.19
CA GLY A 409 -21.36 6.45 -2.03
C GLY A 409 -21.17 5.14 -1.26
N GLY A 410 -20.05 4.97 -0.56
CA GLY A 410 -19.69 3.69 0.03
C GLY A 410 -19.46 2.63 -1.04
N LEU A 411 -18.82 2.99 -2.16
CA LEU A 411 -18.30 2.06 -3.17
C LEU A 411 -16.78 2.19 -3.24
N GLY A 412 -16.09 1.06 -3.44
CA GLY A 412 -14.63 0.99 -3.46
C GLY A 412 -13.98 1.19 -4.84
N VAL A 413 -12.75 0.72 -4.96
CA VAL A 413 -11.93 0.68 -6.19
C VAL A 413 -12.72 0.15 -7.39
N SER A 414 -12.68 0.90 -8.50
CA SER A 414 -13.32 0.50 -9.75
C SER A 414 -12.62 -0.70 -10.39
N ALA A 415 -13.29 -1.39 -11.33
CA ALA A 415 -12.60 -2.38 -12.15
C ALA A 415 -11.44 -1.73 -12.92
N PRO A 416 -10.39 -2.49 -13.31
CA PRO A 416 -9.30 -1.93 -14.09
C PRO A 416 -9.83 -1.19 -15.32
N LEU A 417 -9.39 0.06 -15.50
CA LEU A 417 -9.86 0.91 -16.59
C LEU A 417 -8.93 0.79 -17.79
N ARG A 418 -9.53 0.80 -18.99
CA ARG A 418 -8.81 0.98 -20.25
C ARG A 418 -9.48 2.08 -21.05
N TYR A 419 -8.67 3.03 -21.52
CA TYR A 419 -9.10 4.03 -22.47
C TYR A 419 -8.40 3.83 -23.80
N MET A 420 -9.16 3.90 -24.88
CA MET A 420 -8.66 3.85 -26.25
C MET A 420 -8.89 5.21 -26.91
N LEU A 421 -7.81 5.88 -27.29
CA LEU A 421 -7.82 7.24 -27.83
C LEU A 421 -8.53 7.33 -29.18
N ALA A 422 -8.24 6.40 -30.10
CA ALA A 422 -8.81 6.45 -31.46
C ALA A 422 -10.35 6.42 -31.47
N PRO A 423 -11.05 5.54 -30.72
CA PRO A 423 -12.51 5.57 -30.61
C PRO A 423 -13.02 6.45 -29.46
N HIS A 424 -12.14 7.09 -28.68
CA HIS A 424 -12.46 7.78 -27.42
C HIS A 424 -13.31 6.93 -26.44
N GLN A 425 -13.02 5.63 -26.35
CA GLN A 425 -13.79 4.69 -25.53
C GLN A 425 -13.08 4.45 -24.20
N LEU A 426 -13.79 4.67 -23.09
CA LEU A 426 -13.39 4.26 -21.73
C LEU A 426 -14.21 3.04 -21.33
N GLU A 427 -13.54 1.95 -20.93
CA GLU A 427 -14.21 0.72 -20.51
C GLU A 427 -13.62 0.15 -19.23
N HIS A 428 -14.44 -0.65 -18.54
CA HIS A 428 -14.00 -1.52 -17.47
C HIS A 428 -13.51 -2.84 -18.07
N LEU A 429 -12.34 -3.31 -17.65
CA LEU A 429 -11.83 -4.62 -18.02
C LEU A 429 -12.49 -5.67 -17.09
N PRO A 430 -13.28 -6.63 -17.61
CA PRO A 430 -13.97 -7.64 -16.81
C PRO A 430 -13.03 -8.78 -16.42
N ILE A 431 -11.85 -8.44 -15.89
CA ILE A 431 -10.80 -9.40 -15.57
C ILE A 431 -10.90 -9.79 -14.10
N LYS A 432 -10.78 -11.09 -13.84
CA LYS A 432 -10.67 -11.66 -12.49
C LYS A 432 -9.27 -12.22 -12.29
N SER A 433 -8.89 -12.37 -11.04
CA SER A 433 -7.68 -13.09 -10.67
C SER A 433 -7.77 -14.54 -11.14
N GLY A 434 -6.66 -15.07 -11.66
CA GLY A 434 -6.58 -16.50 -11.99
C GLY A 434 -6.64 -17.34 -10.71
N ALA A 435 -7.23 -18.55 -10.80
CA ALA A 435 -7.39 -19.47 -9.66
C ALA A 435 -6.07 -19.85 -8.95
N TYR A 436 -4.94 -19.70 -9.63
CA TYR A 436 -3.60 -19.99 -9.11
C TYR A 436 -2.70 -18.75 -9.19
N CYS A 437 -3.26 -17.55 -9.02
CA CYS A 437 -2.51 -16.30 -9.03
C CYS A 437 -1.43 -16.33 -7.92
N PRO A 438 -0.13 -16.33 -8.25
CA PRO A 438 0.91 -16.47 -7.25
C PRO A 438 0.99 -15.26 -6.31
N TYR A 439 0.52 -14.09 -6.75
CA TYR A 439 0.53 -12.86 -5.97
C TYR A 439 -0.61 -12.82 -4.95
N GLU A 440 -1.83 -13.18 -5.36
CA GLU A 440 -2.95 -13.27 -4.40
C GLU A 440 -2.73 -14.39 -3.39
N ASN A 441 -2.24 -15.55 -3.83
CA ASN A 441 -1.89 -16.66 -2.94
C ASN A 441 -0.78 -16.32 -1.93
N ALA A 442 0.03 -15.28 -2.21
CA ALA A 442 1.07 -14.77 -1.32
C ALA A 442 0.62 -13.54 -0.51
N THR A 443 -0.69 -13.30 -0.39
CA THR A 443 -1.23 -12.16 0.33
C THR A 443 -0.86 -12.24 1.81
N ALA A 444 -0.44 -11.10 2.37
CA ALA A 444 0.01 -10.95 3.76
C ALA A 444 1.21 -11.85 4.14
N HIS A 445 2.13 -12.15 3.21
CA HIS A 445 3.37 -12.88 3.51
C HIS A 445 4.44 -12.02 4.20
N GLY A 446 4.34 -10.69 4.13
CA GLY A 446 5.29 -9.76 4.73
C GLY A 446 6.74 -10.04 4.33
N ASP A 447 7.63 -10.16 5.30
CA ASP A 447 9.07 -10.39 5.09
C ASP A 447 9.40 -11.75 4.47
N ALA A 448 8.44 -12.69 4.41
CA ALA A 448 8.57 -13.95 3.68
C ALA A 448 8.15 -13.84 2.19
N ARG A 449 7.90 -12.63 1.68
CA ARG A 449 7.59 -12.36 0.28
C ARG A 449 8.67 -12.86 -0.69
N GLN A 450 8.27 -13.07 -1.94
CA GLN A 450 9.21 -13.40 -3.02
C GLN A 450 10.26 -12.28 -3.17
N ALA A 451 11.54 -12.64 -3.07
CA ALA A 451 12.64 -11.71 -3.25
C ALA A 451 12.79 -11.32 -4.73
N LEU A 452 12.22 -10.16 -5.09
CA LEU A 452 12.42 -9.51 -6.39
C LEU A 452 13.28 -8.26 -6.31
N ALA A 453 13.64 -7.80 -5.12
CA ALA A 453 14.59 -6.71 -4.92
C ALA A 453 15.95 -7.30 -4.53
N ASP A 454 16.99 -6.98 -5.31
CA ASP A 454 18.32 -7.58 -5.16
C ASP A 454 19.40 -6.49 -5.20
N ASP A 455 20.53 -6.73 -4.54
CA ASP A 455 21.71 -5.87 -4.70
C ASP A 455 22.35 -6.15 -6.07
N LYS A 456 22.19 -5.20 -7.01
CA LYS A 456 22.78 -5.31 -8.35
C LYS A 456 24.30 -5.47 -8.32
N ARG A 457 25.00 -5.10 -7.24
CA ARG A 457 26.45 -5.36 -7.10
C ARG A 457 26.77 -6.85 -7.02
N ALA A 458 25.94 -7.65 -6.35
CA ALA A 458 26.17 -9.08 -6.19
C ALA A 458 25.91 -9.90 -7.49
N VAL A 459 25.14 -9.36 -8.43
CA VAL A 459 24.79 -10.03 -9.69
C VAL A 459 25.93 -9.93 -10.71
N ARG A 460 26.69 -8.83 -10.73
CA ARG A 460 27.85 -8.67 -11.62
C ARG A 460 29.06 -9.52 -11.24
N GLU A 461 29.12 -10.05 -10.02
CA GLU A 461 30.19 -10.94 -9.56
C GLU A 461 29.87 -12.44 -9.79
N ARG A 462 28.69 -12.76 -10.35
CA ARG A 462 28.24 -14.14 -10.62
C ARG A 462 28.03 -14.46 -12.12
N THR A 463 28.38 -13.52 -13.00
CA THR A 463 28.50 -13.69 -14.46
C THR A 463 29.91 -13.33 -14.85
#